data_AF-A0A382MFX7-F1
#
_entry.id   AF-A0A382MFX7-F1
#
_cell.length_a   1.000
_cell.length_b   1.000
_cell.length_c   1.000
_cell.angle_alpha   90.00
_cell.angle_beta   90.00
_cell.angle_gamma   90.00
#
_symmetry.space_group_name_H-M   'P 1'
#
loop_
_entity.id
_entity.type
_entity.pdbx_description
1 polymer ?
#
loop_
_entity_poly.entity_id
_entity_poly.type
_entity_poly.pdbx_seq_one_letter_code
_entity_poly.pdbx_strand_id
1 'polypeptide(L)' 'MKEKSSLLDHIGNFIGVIVIGFILFILAWPIIDPTPNKSSTLKENAQELTK' A
#
# COMPACT_ATOMS: atom_id res chain seq x y z
N MET A 1 -12.71 -9.98 35.12
CA MET A 1 -12.67 -8.85 34.15
C MET A 1 -11.26 -8.50 33.68
N LYS A 2 -10.21 -8.69 34.49
CA LYS A 2 -8.81 -8.29 34.20
C LYS A 2 -8.15 -9.04 33.03
N GLU A 3 -8.41 -10.35 32.88
CA GLU A 3 -7.86 -11.15 31.77
C GLU A 3 -8.42 -10.79 30.39
N LYS A 4 -9.70 -10.46 30.30
CA LYS A 4 -10.32 -10.09 29.01
C LYS A 4 -9.73 -8.78 28.45
N SER A 5 -9.40 -7.83 29.33
CA SER A 5 -8.70 -6.60 28.93
C SER A 5 -7.31 -6.91 28.38
N SER A 6 -6.54 -7.76 29.09
CA SER A 6 -5.18 -8.12 28.69
C SER A 6 -5.11 -8.84 27.33
N LEU A 7 -6.12 -9.65 27.00
CA LEU A 7 -6.20 -10.31 25.70
C LEU A 7 -6.54 -9.32 24.57
N LEU A 8 -7.46 -8.39 24.82
CA LEU A 8 -7.80 -7.34 23.86
C LEU A 8 -6.63 -6.41 23.58
N ASP A 9 -5.84 -6.07 24.59
CA ASP A 9 -4.63 -5.26 24.43
C ASP A 9 -3.58 -5.96 23.56
N HIS A 10 -3.42 -7.27 23.73
CA HIS A 10 -2.49 -8.07 22.93
C HIS A 10 -2.93 -8.17 21.46
N ILE A 11 -4.23 -8.39 21.24
CA ILE A 11 -4.82 -8.46 19.89
C ILE A 11 -4.74 -7.09 19.20
N GLY A 12 -5.04 -6.00 19.92
CA GLY A 12 -4.92 -4.64 19.40
C GLY A 12 -3.49 -4.30 18.99
N ASN A 13 -2.51 -4.65 19.82
CA ASN A 13 -1.10 -4.45 19.50
C ASN A 13 -0.66 -5.29 18.29
N PHE A 14 -1.07 -6.55 18.22
CA PHE A 14 -0.77 -7.43 17.09
C PHE A 14 -1.34 -6.91 15.76
N ILE A 15 -2.60 -6.46 15.77
CA ILE A 15 -3.24 -5.84 14.61
C ILE A 15 -2.48 -4.56 14.22
N GLY A 16 -2.10 -3.72 15.18
CA GLY A 16 -1.33 -2.50 14.92
C GLY A 16 -0.01 -2.78 14.19
N VAL A 17 0.74 -3.79 14.61
CA VAL A 17 1.97 -4.21 13.94
C VAL A 17 1.72 -4.66 12.50
N ILE A 18 0.68 -5.45 12.26
CA ILE A 18 0.32 -5.91 10.91
C ILE A 18 -0.06 -4.72 10.02
N VAL A 19 -0.86 -3.79 10.52
CA VAL A 19 -1.30 -2.61 9.76
C VAL A 19 -0.11 -1.73 9.38
N ILE A 20 0.80 -1.45 10.32
CA ILE A 20 2.01 -0.68 10.04
C ILE A 20 2.86 -1.39 8.97
N GLY A 21 3.06 -2.70 9.11
CA GLY A 21 3.78 -3.50 8.12
C GLY A 21 3.14 -3.45 6.73
N PHE A 22 1.81 -3.52 6.66
CA PHE A 22 1.07 -3.45 5.39
C PHE A 22 1.16 -2.07 4.73
N ILE A 23 1.12 -0.99 5.51
CA ILE A 23 1.32 0.38 5.01
C ILE A 23 2.74 0.50 4.43
N LEU A 24 3.76 0.07 5.18
CA LEU A 24 5.14 0.10 4.70
C LEU A 24 5.33 -0.77 3.45
N PHE A 25 4.65 -1.91 3.36
CA PHE A 25 4.67 -2.77 2.20
C PHE A 25 4.09 -2.09 0.97
N ILE A 26 2.93 -1.43 1.07
CA ILE A 26 2.34 -0.66 -0.05
C ILE A 26 3.26 0.49 -0.47
N LEU A 27 3.88 1.18 0.49
CA LEU A 27 4.81 2.27 0.19
C LEU A 27 6.10 1.78 -0.47
N ALA A 28 6.59 0.60 -0.08
CA ALA A 28 7.75 -0.04 -0.68
C ALA A 28 7.43 -0.75 -2.00
N TRP A 29 6.17 -1.13 -2.23
CA TRP A 29 5.69 -1.81 -3.44
C TRP A 29 6.19 -1.14 -4.74
N PRO A 30 6.04 0.19 -4.96
CA PRO A 30 6.52 0.84 -6.18
C PRO A 30 8.04 0.85 -6.36
N ILE A 31 8.81 0.56 -5.30
CA ILE A 31 10.27 0.43 -5.38
C ILE A 31 10.65 -0.96 -5.90
N ILE A 32 9.88 -1.99 -5.53
CA ILE A 32 10.15 -3.40 -5.86
C ILE A 32 9.55 -3.76 -7.21
N ASP A 33 8.29 -3.38 -7.43
CA ASP A 33 7.61 -3.47 -8.72
C ASP A 33 7.19 -2.07 -9.11
N PRO A 34 8.10 -1.29 -9.74
CA PRO A 34 7.73 -0.03 -10.32
C PRO A 34 6.72 -0.36 -11.42
N THR A 35 5.42 -0.23 -11.11
CA THR A 35 4.35 -0.33 -12.11
C THR A 35 4.85 0.42 -13.32
N PRO A 36 5.19 -0.27 -14.42
CA PRO A 36 5.87 0.35 -15.52
C PRO A 36 4.96 1.49 -15.90
N ASN A 37 5.54 2.69 -15.93
CA ASN A 37 4.86 3.96 -16.13
C ASN A 37 4.27 3.96 -17.56
N LYS A 38 3.31 3.08 -17.81
CA LYS A 38 2.49 2.97 -19.01
C LYS A 38 1.38 4.01 -18.86
N SER A 39 1.81 5.25 -18.69
CA SER A 39 1.11 6.42 -19.22
C SER A 39 1.15 6.45 -20.75
N SER A 40 1.55 5.34 -21.40
CA SER A 40 1.46 5.10 -22.84
C SER A 40 0.13 5.54 -23.40
N THR A 41 -1.00 5.30 -22.73
CA THR A 41 -2.31 5.70 -23.25
C THR A 41 -2.51 7.22 -23.32
N LEU A 42 -1.95 8.01 -22.41
CA LEU A 42 -2.04 9.48 -22.46
C LEU A 42 -0.99 10.08 -23.39
N LYS A 43 0.21 9.52 -23.38
CA LYS A 43 1.35 10.01 -24.17
C LYS A 43 1.20 9.69 -25.66
N GLU A 44 0.65 8.53 -25.99
CA GLU A 44 0.34 8.08 -27.34
C GLU A 44 -0.83 8.89 -27.94
N ASN A 45 -1.93 9.09 -27.18
CA ASN A 45 -3.04 9.94 -27.63
C ASN A 45 -2.64 11.42 -27.81
N ALA A 46 -1.78 11.96 -26.94
CA ALA A 46 -1.30 13.34 -27.09
C ALA A 46 -0.41 13.53 -28.33
N GLN A 47 0.37 12.52 -28.71
CA GLN A 47 1.17 12.56 -29.93
C GLN A 47 0.32 12.40 -31.20
N GLU A 48 -0.75 11.61 -31.17
CA GLU A 48 -1.69 11.53 -32.30
C GLU A 48 -2.48 12.84 -32.51
N LEU A 49 -2.81 13.57 -31.45
CA LEU A 49 -3.51 14.87 -31.53
C LEU A 49 -2.63 16.03 -32.03
N THR A 50 -1.31 15.87 -31.98
CA THR A 50 -0.34 16.90 -32.42
C THR A 50 0.23 16.59 -33.81
N LYS A 51 -0.17 15.48 -34.43
CA LYS A 51 0.26 15.06 -35.77
C LYS A 51 -0.83 15.37 -36.80
#